data_AF-A0A011Q036-F1
#
_entry.id   AF-A0A011Q036-F1
#
_cell.length_a   1.000
_cell.length_b   1.000
_cell.length_c   1.000
_cell.angle_alpha   90.00
_cell.angle_beta   90.00
_cell.angle_gamma   90.00
#
_symmetry.space_group_name_H-M   'P 1'
#
loop_
_entity.id
_entity.type
_entity.pdbx_description
1 polymer ?
#
loop_
_entity_poly.entity_id
_entity_poly.type
_entity_poly.pdbx_seq_one_letter_code
_entity_poly.pdbx_strand_id
1 'polypeptide(L)'
;MTAYQSELVIDFGEVGFRNSKHPFRVRLESSPLRQLIEEAGNAHRVYELLLIDRPGDIWAYTSVVLDELPLGVASRVARARDEHTSRSERGAHAWPEGQMPFQDFDQLFYWAGDDTEPEDEVWLTYRNSSVMQAYAEQSLAIARAAQSRLDWNDHLLRHIVARIRAGKHPYCYLDRRVALAKCQESIPNESSHSPAFFKKLGELLRDGELASVAYRARGDYRVLHMMATEQRRRAGRTGHAAGNALHLSALVDYTIDNEAWDSEIWFFSEGLAPGDLFIEGGGLGATTVKELIEVHGRRLGNYILSARDEGEITGFDKEMGDRWVLYRKQPPYSRRKGLERIQDRQRSKLGPVLSFAEEGGTLFDFEKAVIVIGLEVTAPARSMIAAAVAEWQGHGGNPMVIVCGAHTDFERAGCRDVLVPPEDILPALSPEVWLLDVLSRRCPWIDAVLALQAPTWTMVALERHVSCQDGLWRPWIVATPEIQHLSADLTLNEDLEALFREASERAKSMRPRLL
;
A
#
# COMPACT_ATOMS: atom_id res chain seq x y z
N MET A 1 -0.83 28.83 1.10
CA MET A 1 -1.21 28.35 2.44
C MET A 1 -2.61 28.87 2.73
N THR A 2 -3.64 28.03 2.56
CA THR A 2 -4.99 28.36 3.05
C THR A 2 -4.97 28.23 4.57
N ALA A 3 -5.27 29.30 5.30
CA ALA A 3 -5.34 29.28 6.75
C ALA A 3 -6.51 28.37 7.19
N TYR A 4 -6.20 27.16 7.63
CA TYR A 4 -7.16 26.19 8.19
C TYR A 4 -7.48 26.47 9.66
N GLN A 5 -7.33 27.72 10.10
CA GLN A 5 -7.43 28.12 11.49
C GLN A 5 -8.70 28.94 11.68
N SER A 6 -9.66 28.37 12.41
CA SER A 6 -10.82 29.10 12.92
C SER A 6 -10.57 29.43 14.38
N GLU A 7 -10.64 30.72 14.69
CA GLU A 7 -10.54 31.23 16.06
C GLU A 7 -11.86 31.88 16.46
N LEU A 8 -12.28 31.63 17.69
CA LEU A 8 -13.40 32.33 18.31
C LEU A 8 -12.95 32.88 19.66
N VAL A 9 -12.88 34.20 19.78
CA VAL A 9 -12.69 34.86 21.08
C VAL A 9 -14.04 34.97 21.77
N ILE A 10 -14.11 34.48 22.99
CA ILE A 10 -15.29 34.55 23.84
C ILE A 10 -14.94 35.42 25.04
N ASP A 11 -15.57 36.58 25.13
CA ASP A 11 -15.39 37.53 26.21
C ASP A 11 -16.71 37.73 26.95
N PHE A 12 -16.78 37.24 28.19
CA PHE A 12 -17.93 37.38 29.06
C PHE A 12 -17.92 38.68 29.87
N GLY A 13 -16.88 39.51 29.71
CA GLY A 13 -16.63 40.67 30.53
C GLY A 13 -16.30 40.26 31.98
N GLU A 14 -16.82 41.03 32.93
CA GLU A 14 -16.61 40.79 34.35
C GLU A 14 -17.69 39.88 34.95
N VAL A 15 -17.30 38.70 35.40
CA VAL A 15 -18.18 37.64 35.92
C VAL A 15 -17.84 37.37 37.39
N GLY A 16 -18.86 37.10 38.21
CA GLY A 16 -18.72 36.80 39.64
C GLY A 16 -19.73 37.56 40.51
N PHE A 17 -19.75 37.26 41.81
CA PHE A 17 -20.68 37.87 42.75
C PHE A 17 -20.21 39.23 43.27
N ARG A 18 -21.04 40.28 43.10
CA ARG A 18 -20.85 41.61 43.70
C ARG A 18 -19.42 42.16 43.54
N ASN A 19 -18.61 42.12 44.60
CA ASN A 19 -17.26 42.68 44.67
C ASN A 19 -16.15 41.70 44.24
N SER A 20 -16.49 40.45 43.87
CA SER A 20 -15.55 39.43 43.40
C SER A 20 -15.63 39.21 41.89
N LYS A 21 -16.01 40.25 41.14
CA LYS A 21 -16.07 40.17 39.68
C LYS A 21 -14.66 40.16 39.10
N HIS A 22 -14.40 39.22 38.20
CA HIS A 22 -13.14 39.09 37.51
C HIS A 22 -13.39 38.94 36.00
N PRO A 23 -12.48 39.42 35.14
CA PRO A 23 -12.56 39.17 33.71
C PRO A 23 -12.60 37.66 33.40
N PHE A 24 -13.50 37.28 32.49
CA PHE A 24 -13.58 35.92 31.96
C PHE A 24 -13.53 35.95 30.43
N ARG A 25 -12.35 35.63 29.89
CA ARG A 25 -12.08 35.58 28.45
C ARG A 25 -11.35 34.29 28.10
N VAL A 26 -11.85 33.60 27.08
CA VAL A 26 -11.21 32.42 26.50
C VAL A 26 -11.23 32.50 24.98
N ARG A 27 -10.37 31.72 24.33
CA ARG A 27 -10.34 31.60 22.87
C ARG A 27 -10.43 30.14 22.46
N LEU A 28 -11.30 29.83 21.51
CA LEU A 28 -11.35 28.51 20.88
C LEU A 28 -10.45 28.49 19.65
N GLU A 29 -9.54 27.53 19.59
CA GLU A 29 -8.60 27.34 18.48
C GLU A 29 -8.73 25.95 17.87
N SER A 30 -8.72 25.89 16.53
CA SER A 30 -8.83 24.63 15.76
C SER A 30 -7.47 24.01 15.41
N SER A 31 -6.43 24.31 16.19
CA SER A 31 -5.07 23.80 15.98
C SER A 31 -5.01 22.26 15.93
N PRO A 32 -5.70 21.51 16.80
CA PRO A 32 -5.74 20.04 16.70
C PRO A 32 -6.41 19.54 15.42
N LEU A 33 -7.48 20.19 14.95
CA LEU A 33 -8.12 19.85 13.69
C LEU A 33 -7.18 20.09 12.50
N ARG A 34 -6.45 21.20 12.51
CA ARG A 34 -5.45 21.51 11.49
C ARG A 34 -4.35 20.45 11.46
N GLN A 35 -3.83 20.05 12.63
CA GLN A 35 -2.83 19.00 12.73
C GLN A 35 -3.35 17.68 12.15
N LEU A 36 -4.58 17.26 12.50
CA LEU A 36 -5.20 16.07 11.93
C LEU A 36 -5.33 16.16 10.40
N ILE A 37 -5.67 17.33 9.86
CA ILE A 37 -5.74 17.55 8.40
C ILE A 37 -4.37 17.39 7.75
N GLU A 38 -3.32 17.98 8.34
CA GLU A 38 -1.95 17.88 7.84
C GLU A 38 -1.43 16.43 7.90
N GLU A 39 -1.70 15.72 9.00
CA GLU A 39 -1.37 14.31 9.18
C GLU A 39 -2.10 13.41 8.17
N ALA A 40 -3.41 13.62 7.98
CA ALA A 40 -4.20 12.89 6.98
C ALA A 40 -3.72 13.14 5.55
N GLY A 41 -3.27 14.36 5.25
CA GLY A 41 -2.64 14.70 3.98
C GLY A 41 -1.37 13.88 3.69
N ASN A 42 -0.71 13.36 4.73
CA ASN A 42 0.46 12.47 4.64
C ASN A 42 0.10 10.99 4.83
N ALA A 43 -1.17 10.60 4.69
CA ALA A 43 -1.65 9.24 4.92
C ALA A 43 -1.57 8.75 6.38
N HIS A 44 -1.47 9.65 7.37
CA HIS A 44 -1.58 9.31 8.78
C HIS A 44 -2.96 9.71 9.34
N ARG A 45 -3.60 8.88 10.17
CA ARG A 45 -4.93 9.19 10.78
C ARG A 45 -6.04 9.57 9.76
N VAL A 46 -5.93 9.10 8.52
CA VAL A 46 -6.93 9.32 7.45
C VAL A 46 -8.33 8.86 7.87
N TYR A 47 -8.41 7.71 8.53
CA TYR A 47 -9.66 7.16 9.03
C TYR A 47 -10.32 8.10 10.04
N GLU A 48 -9.55 8.61 10.99
CA GLU A 48 -10.03 9.54 12.00
C GLU A 48 -10.57 10.83 11.39
N LEU A 49 -9.87 11.44 10.44
CA LEU A 49 -10.36 12.62 9.73
C LEU A 49 -11.70 12.33 9.02
N LEU A 50 -11.85 11.16 8.40
CA LEU A 50 -13.08 10.76 7.71
C LEU A 50 -14.24 10.40 8.65
N LEU A 51 -14.01 10.23 9.95
CA LEU A 51 -15.07 10.03 10.94
C LEU A 51 -15.74 11.32 11.39
N ILE A 52 -15.14 12.48 11.10
CA ILE A 52 -15.73 13.78 11.43
C ILE A 52 -16.87 14.06 10.45
N ASP A 53 -18.12 13.98 10.91
CA ASP A 53 -19.29 14.21 10.06
C ASP A 53 -20.35 15.13 10.66
N ARG A 54 -20.34 15.34 11.98
CA ARG A 54 -21.32 16.20 12.67
C ARG A 54 -20.62 17.39 13.31
N PRO A 55 -21.30 18.54 13.48
CA PRO A 55 -20.72 19.68 14.17
C PRO A 55 -20.22 19.33 15.58
N GLY A 56 -20.92 18.43 16.28
CA GLY A 56 -20.50 17.96 17.60
C GLY A 56 -19.19 17.15 17.64
N ASP A 57 -18.74 16.58 16.51
CA ASP A 57 -17.47 15.85 16.45
C ASP A 57 -16.27 16.83 16.48
N ILE A 58 -16.47 18.11 16.13
CA ILE A 58 -15.42 19.15 16.12
C ILE A 58 -14.86 19.42 17.49
N TRP A 59 -15.67 19.30 18.54
CA TRP A 59 -15.27 19.62 19.90
C TRP A 59 -14.13 18.73 20.42
N ALA A 60 -13.93 17.53 19.85
CA ALA A 60 -12.77 16.69 20.14
C ALA A 60 -11.45 17.24 19.55
N TYR A 61 -11.54 18.20 18.63
CA TYR A 61 -10.44 18.80 17.88
C TYR A 61 -10.34 20.33 18.11
N THR A 62 -10.93 20.82 19.20
CA THR A 62 -10.89 22.22 19.62
C THR A 62 -10.10 22.36 20.92
N SER A 63 -9.14 23.28 20.93
CA SER A 63 -8.44 23.69 22.14
C SER A 63 -9.05 24.98 22.68
N VAL A 64 -9.06 25.13 24.00
CA VAL A 64 -9.43 26.36 24.71
C VAL A 64 -8.14 27.01 25.20
N VAL A 65 -7.85 28.22 24.72
CA VAL A 65 -6.80 29.09 25.26
C VAL A 65 -7.39 29.93 26.38
N LEU A 66 -6.71 29.89 27.52
CA LEU A 66 -7.15 30.46 28.78
C LEU A 66 -6.54 31.86 28.94
N ASP A 67 -7.19 32.87 28.36
CA ASP A 67 -6.66 34.25 28.34
C ASP A 67 -6.82 34.94 29.71
N GLU A 68 -8.04 35.02 30.21
CA GLU A 68 -8.38 35.62 31.51
C GLU A 68 -9.42 34.75 32.21
N LEU A 69 -9.13 34.25 33.41
CA LEU A 69 -10.03 33.37 34.15
C LEU A 69 -10.37 33.96 35.53
N PRO A 70 -11.65 33.92 35.95
CA PRO A 70 -12.01 34.13 37.35
C PRO A 70 -11.32 33.12 38.26
N LEU A 71 -11.04 33.51 39.51
CA LEU A 71 -10.30 32.67 40.47
C LEU A 71 -10.93 31.28 40.68
N GLY A 72 -12.26 31.20 40.68
CA GLY A 72 -13.00 29.94 40.78
C GLY A 72 -12.69 29.00 39.62
N VAL A 73 -12.79 29.50 38.38
CA VAL A 73 -12.49 28.74 37.16
C VAL A 73 -11.00 28.37 37.09
N ALA A 74 -10.10 29.31 37.40
CA ALA A 74 -8.66 29.06 37.44
C ALA A 74 -8.29 27.92 38.42
N SER A 75 -8.94 27.89 39.59
CA SER A 75 -8.75 26.83 40.58
C SER A 75 -9.24 25.47 40.08
N ARG A 76 -10.39 25.43 39.40
CA ARG A 76 -10.93 24.19 38.78
C ARG A 76 -10.03 23.69 37.66
N VAL A 77 -9.52 24.58 36.82
CA VAL A 77 -8.54 24.25 35.77
C VAL A 77 -7.26 23.69 36.39
N ALA A 78 -6.70 24.34 37.40
CA ALA A 78 -5.50 23.86 38.09
C ALA A 78 -5.70 22.45 38.65
N ARG A 79 -6.84 22.21 39.32
CA ARG A 79 -7.20 20.87 39.83
C ARG A 79 -7.31 19.84 38.71
N ALA A 80 -8.00 20.16 37.61
CA ALA A 80 -8.13 19.25 36.47
C ALA A 80 -6.77 18.92 35.84
N ARG A 81 -5.86 19.90 35.78
CA ARG A 81 -4.48 19.69 35.33
C ARG A 81 -3.68 18.77 36.26
N ASP A 82 -3.81 18.96 37.57
CA ASP A 82 -3.15 18.11 38.57
C ASP A 82 -3.65 16.65 38.50
N GLU A 83 -4.96 16.47 38.38
CA GLU A 83 -5.59 15.15 38.22
C GLU A 83 -5.11 14.44 36.94
N HIS A 84 -4.99 15.16 35.82
CA HIS A 84 -4.47 14.60 34.58
C HIS A 84 -2.97 14.28 34.64
N THR A 85 -2.18 15.10 35.33
CA THR A 85 -0.74 14.85 35.52
C THR A 85 -0.51 13.59 36.36
N SER A 86 -1.32 13.37 37.41
CA SER A 86 -1.23 12.17 38.25
C SER A 86 -1.52 10.86 37.49
N ARG A 87 -2.17 10.95 36.33
CA ARG A 87 -2.51 9.80 35.46
C ARG A 87 -1.52 9.58 34.32
N SER A 88 -0.60 10.50 34.05
CA SER A 88 0.36 10.35 32.94
C SER A 88 1.67 9.68 33.41
N GLU A 89 2.03 8.55 32.78
CA GLU A 89 3.22 7.76 33.16
C GLU A 89 4.57 8.46 32.84
N ARG A 90 4.56 9.60 32.13
CA ARG A 90 5.76 10.24 31.55
C ARG A 90 6.10 11.64 32.11
N GLY A 91 5.45 12.10 33.17
CA GLY A 91 5.84 13.31 33.92
C GLY A 91 5.63 14.66 33.21
N ALA A 92 5.41 14.70 31.90
CA ALA A 92 4.97 15.89 31.17
C ALA A 92 3.43 15.90 31.04
N HIS A 93 2.81 17.06 31.26
CA HIS A 93 1.36 17.22 31.10
C HIS A 93 0.97 17.11 29.62
N ALA A 94 -0.09 16.35 29.32
CA ALA A 94 -0.59 16.17 27.94
C ALA A 94 -1.20 17.43 27.29
N TRP A 95 -1.35 18.52 28.05
CA TRP A 95 -1.99 19.76 27.59
C TRP A 95 -0.94 20.87 27.62
N PRO A 96 -0.82 21.68 26.56
CA PRO A 96 0.08 22.83 26.56
C PRO A 96 -0.20 23.80 27.72
N GLU A 97 0.80 24.59 28.10
CA GLU A 97 0.63 25.65 29.08
C GLU A 97 -0.37 26.71 28.55
N GLY A 98 -1.27 27.18 29.42
CA GLY A 98 -2.33 28.13 29.03
C GLY A 98 -3.42 27.56 28.13
N GLN A 99 -3.42 26.24 27.86
CA GLN A 99 -4.43 25.59 27.02
C GLN A 99 -5.02 24.34 27.68
N MET A 100 -6.24 23.99 27.28
CA MET A 100 -6.95 22.77 27.68
C MET A 100 -7.85 22.28 26.53
N PRO A 101 -8.03 20.97 26.33
CA PRO A 101 -9.02 20.47 25.36
C PRO A 101 -10.43 20.95 25.71
N PHE A 102 -11.23 21.28 24.69
CA PHE A 102 -12.59 21.79 24.90
C PHE A 102 -13.45 20.86 25.75
N GLN A 103 -13.38 19.55 25.53
CA GLN A 103 -14.20 18.59 26.28
C GLN A 103 -13.85 18.53 27.77
N ASP A 104 -12.59 18.73 28.12
CA ASP A 104 -12.15 18.76 29.52
C ASP A 104 -12.53 20.09 30.17
N PHE A 105 -12.39 21.20 29.44
CA PHE A 105 -12.81 22.53 29.91
C PHE A 105 -14.33 22.61 30.12
N ASP A 106 -15.12 22.09 29.18
CA ASP A 106 -16.58 22.10 29.22
C ASP A 106 -17.14 21.29 30.40
N GLN A 107 -16.43 20.25 30.85
CA GLN A 107 -16.79 19.44 32.01
C GLN A 107 -16.59 20.16 33.36
N LEU A 108 -15.91 21.31 33.38
CA LEU A 108 -15.69 22.08 34.61
C LEU A 108 -16.94 22.84 35.08
N PHE A 109 -17.96 22.96 34.23
CA PHE A 109 -19.15 23.78 34.44
C PHE A 109 -20.40 22.90 34.52
N TYR A 110 -21.32 23.19 35.44
CA TYR A 110 -22.55 22.42 35.61
C TYR A 110 -23.67 23.30 36.17
N TRP A 111 -24.92 22.95 35.87
CA TRP A 111 -26.08 23.59 36.48
C TRP A 111 -26.28 23.08 37.90
N ALA A 112 -26.40 23.99 38.87
CA ALA A 112 -26.62 23.68 40.28
C ALA A 112 -27.92 24.32 40.82
N GLY A 113 -28.90 24.59 39.96
CA GLY A 113 -30.14 25.27 40.35
C GLY A 113 -29.86 26.68 40.87
N ASP A 114 -30.42 27.03 42.03
CA ASP A 114 -30.21 28.32 42.69
C ASP A 114 -28.76 28.57 43.12
N ASP A 115 -27.94 27.51 43.21
CA ASP A 115 -26.52 27.57 43.58
C ASP A 115 -25.58 27.61 42.37
N THR A 116 -26.11 27.78 41.14
CA THR A 116 -25.27 27.87 39.94
C THR A 116 -24.33 29.08 40.06
N GLU A 117 -23.03 28.84 39.98
CA GLU A 117 -22.05 29.93 40.00
C GLU A 117 -22.20 30.81 38.74
N PRO A 118 -22.04 32.14 38.82
CA PRO A 118 -22.18 33.04 37.68
C PRO A 118 -21.30 32.64 36.49
N GLU A 119 -20.12 32.10 36.76
CA GLU A 119 -19.18 31.56 35.77
C GLU A 119 -19.75 30.34 35.03
N ASP A 120 -20.49 29.48 35.74
CA ASP A 120 -21.17 28.31 35.17
C ASP A 120 -22.36 28.73 34.31
N GLU A 121 -23.18 29.67 34.80
CA GLU A 121 -24.33 30.17 34.08
C GLU A 121 -23.93 30.82 32.75
N VAL A 122 -22.92 31.71 32.74
CA VAL A 122 -22.50 32.40 31.50
C VAL A 122 -21.89 31.43 30.50
N TRP A 123 -21.05 30.48 30.94
CA TRP A 123 -20.45 29.49 30.06
C TRP A 123 -21.52 28.56 29.45
N LEU A 124 -22.37 27.96 30.29
CA LEU A 124 -23.38 26.99 29.86
C LEU A 124 -24.46 27.62 28.96
N THR A 125 -24.80 28.89 29.21
CA THR A 125 -25.70 29.66 28.34
C THR A 125 -25.04 29.93 26.99
N TYR A 126 -23.80 30.42 26.98
CA TYR A 126 -23.10 30.76 25.75
C TYR A 126 -22.71 29.53 24.92
N ARG A 127 -22.40 28.40 25.55
CA ARG A 127 -22.15 27.11 24.92
C ARG A 127 -23.27 26.71 23.95
N ASN A 128 -24.51 27.06 24.27
CA ASN A 128 -25.68 26.77 23.45
C ASN A 128 -26.05 27.91 22.46
N SER A 129 -25.23 28.96 22.37
CA SER A 129 -25.47 30.11 21.49
C SER A 129 -25.33 29.76 20.01
N SER A 130 -25.94 30.58 19.16
CA SER A 130 -25.75 30.50 17.70
C SER A 130 -24.31 30.77 17.26
N VAL A 131 -23.53 31.50 18.06
CA VAL A 131 -22.11 31.78 17.76
C VAL A 131 -21.28 30.51 17.90
N MET A 132 -21.50 29.73 18.97
CA MET A 132 -20.84 28.42 19.15
C MET A 132 -21.24 27.43 18.05
N GLN A 133 -22.51 27.42 17.65
CA GLN A 133 -22.99 26.60 16.55
C GLN A 133 -22.31 26.98 15.24
N ALA A 134 -22.25 28.28 14.91
CA ALA A 134 -21.59 28.77 13.70
C ALA A 134 -20.09 28.43 13.65
N TYR A 135 -19.39 28.49 14.78
CA TYR A 135 -17.99 28.06 14.88
C TYR A 135 -17.83 26.57 14.52
N ALA A 136 -18.63 25.69 15.14
CA ALA A 136 -18.58 24.27 14.85
C ALA A 136 -18.93 23.94 13.40
N GLU A 137 -19.92 24.62 12.82
CA GLU A 137 -20.29 24.47 11.41
C GLU A 137 -19.16 24.92 10.47
N GLN A 138 -18.49 26.03 10.78
CA GLN A 138 -17.35 26.53 10.00
C GLN A 138 -16.17 25.55 10.07
N SER A 139 -15.81 25.07 11.25
CA SER A 139 -14.73 24.08 11.40
C SER A 139 -15.07 22.74 10.73
N LEU A 140 -16.33 22.31 10.77
CA LEU A 140 -16.79 21.13 10.03
C LEU A 140 -16.69 21.33 8.51
N ALA A 141 -17.04 22.52 8.00
CA ALA A 141 -16.86 22.83 6.59
C ALA A 141 -15.38 22.76 6.17
N ILE A 142 -14.47 23.20 7.04
CA ILE A 142 -13.02 23.05 6.84
C ILE A 142 -12.62 21.57 6.78
N ALA A 143 -13.07 20.76 7.74
CA ALA A 143 -12.79 19.33 7.77
C ALA A 143 -13.31 18.62 6.51
N ARG A 144 -14.55 18.88 6.09
CA ARG A 144 -15.14 18.33 4.87
C ARG A 144 -14.41 18.74 3.60
N ALA A 145 -13.98 20.00 3.53
CA ALA A 145 -13.15 20.48 2.42
C ALA A 145 -11.77 19.81 2.38
N ALA A 146 -11.21 19.43 3.53
CA ALA A 146 -9.98 18.63 3.58
C ALA A 146 -10.23 17.17 3.16
N GLN A 147 -11.29 16.53 3.70
CA GLN A 147 -11.70 15.18 3.32
C GLN A 147 -11.91 15.02 1.81
N SER A 148 -12.47 16.03 1.14
CA SER A 148 -12.69 16.01 -0.31
C SER A 148 -11.42 16.24 -1.15
N ARG A 149 -10.28 16.58 -0.53
CA ARG A 149 -9.00 16.83 -1.22
C ARG A 149 -8.00 15.67 -1.04
N LEU A 150 -8.22 14.78 -0.06
CA LEU A 150 -7.32 13.66 0.23
C LEU A 150 -7.08 12.75 -0.98
N ASP A 151 -8.04 12.66 -1.90
CA ASP A 151 -8.01 11.75 -3.05
C ASP A 151 -7.31 12.34 -4.30
N TRP A 152 -6.77 13.57 -4.27
CA TRP A 152 -6.45 14.25 -5.53
C TRP A 152 -5.18 13.74 -6.26
N ASN A 153 -4.09 13.39 -5.56
CA ASN A 153 -2.80 13.09 -6.22
C ASN A 153 -2.03 11.86 -5.73
N ASP A 154 -2.53 11.14 -4.72
CA ASP A 154 -1.86 9.96 -4.19
C ASP A 154 -2.68 8.68 -4.44
N HIS A 155 -2.05 7.62 -4.98
CA HIS A 155 -2.74 6.35 -5.20
C HIS A 155 -3.10 5.64 -3.89
N LEU A 156 -2.25 5.76 -2.86
CA LEU A 156 -2.49 5.17 -1.56
C LEU A 156 -3.66 5.85 -0.86
N LEU A 157 -3.66 7.19 -0.78
CA LEU A 157 -4.78 7.93 -0.18
C LEU A 157 -6.10 7.65 -0.91
N ARG A 158 -6.09 7.65 -2.25
CA ARG A 158 -7.29 7.28 -3.04
C ARG A 158 -7.80 5.89 -2.66
N HIS A 159 -6.91 4.91 -2.54
CA HIS A 159 -7.27 3.55 -2.14
C HIS A 159 -7.88 3.52 -0.73
N ILE A 160 -7.19 4.11 0.25
CA ILE A 160 -7.64 4.16 1.66
C ILE A 160 -9.01 4.82 1.75
N VAL A 161 -9.17 6.02 1.18
CA VAL A 161 -10.42 6.79 1.18
C VAL A 161 -11.56 5.99 0.53
N ALA A 162 -11.31 5.34 -0.62
CA ALA A 162 -12.31 4.51 -1.29
C ALA A 162 -12.73 3.30 -0.43
N ARG A 163 -11.79 2.65 0.25
CA ARG A 163 -12.07 1.52 1.15
C ARG A 163 -12.89 1.95 2.36
N ILE A 164 -12.59 3.10 2.94
CA ILE A 164 -13.32 3.66 4.08
C ILE A 164 -14.74 4.01 3.68
N ARG A 165 -14.92 4.77 2.59
CA ARG A 165 -16.25 5.13 2.06
C ARG A 165 -17.09 3.90 1.70
N ALA A 166 -16.46 2.82 1.25
CA ALA A 166 -17.15 1.56 0.96
C ALA A 166 -17.45 0.70 2.20
N GLY A 167 -17.03 1.12 3.41
CA GLY A 167 -17.17 0.33 4.64
C GLY A 167 -16.29 -0.92 4.66
N LYS A 168 -15.24 -0.98 3.83
CA LYS A 168 -14.37 -2.16 3.66
C LYS A 168 -12.98 -2.00 4.26
N HIS A 169 -12.65 -0.82 4.78
CA HIS A 169 -11.39 -0.58 5.47
C HIS A 169 -11.30 -1.44 6.75
N PRO A 170 -10.13 -1.99 7.13
CA PRO A 170 -10.01 -2.84 8.32
C PRO A 170 -10.60 -2.21 9.59
N TYR A 171 -10.40 -0.89 9.77
CA TYR A 171 -10.92 -0.17 10.94
C TYR A 171 -12.44 -0.01 10.95
N CYS A 172 -13.14 -0.21 9.83
CA CYS A 172 -14.60 -0.21 9.80
C CYS A 172 -15.22 -1.37 10.60
N TYR A 173 -14.44 -2.42 10.87
CA TYR A 173 -14.88 -3.59 11.62
C TYR A 173 -14.52 -3.54 13.12
N LEU A 174 -13.91 -2.44 13.56
CA LEU A 174 -13.53 -2.23 14.96
C LEU A 174 -14.54 -1.32 15.67
N ASP A 175 -14.59 -1.42 17.00
CA ASP A 175 -15.25 -0.40 17.82
C ASP A 175 -14.60 0.97 17.55
N ARG A 176 -15.41 2.05 17.56
CA ARG A 176 -14.95 3.39 17.22
C ARG A 176 -13.79 3.85 18.10
N ARG A 177 -13.79 3.57 19.40
CA ARG A 177 -12.72 3.99 20.31
C ARG A 177 -11.43 3.23 20.02
N VAL A 178 -11.54 1.94 19.71
CA VAL A 178 -10.41 1.08 19.33
C VAL A 178 -9.81 1.54 18.00
N ALA A 179 -10.64 1.86 17.01
CA ALA A 179 -10.19 2.38 15.72
C ALA A 179 -9.43 3.71 15.87
N LEU A 180 -9.95 4.63 16.68
CA LEU A 180 -9.29 5.91 16.96
C LEU A 180 -7.96 5.74 17.70
N ALA A 181 -7.88 4.82 18.67
CA ALA A 181 -6.63 4.51 19.35
C ALA A 181 -5.58 3.96 18.36
N LYS A 182 -5.95 3.00 17.51
CA LYS A 182 -5.06 2.45 16.48
C LYS A 182 -4.56 3.50 15.50
N CYS A 183 -5.38 4.50 15.15
CA CYS A 183 -4.94 5.60 14.31
C CYS A 183 -3.75 6.38 14.90
N GLN A 184 -3.54 6.33 16.22
CA GLN A 184 -2.55 7.12 16.95
C GLN A 184 -1.27 6.33 17.32
N GLU A 185 -1.23 5.01 17.13
CA GLU A 185 -0.11 4.16 17.58
C GLU A 185 1.18 4.33 16.77
N SER A 186 1.09 4.62 15.46
CA SER A 186 2.23 4.71 14.54
C SER A 186 2.50 6.16 14.10
N ILE A 187 3.05 6.97 15.01
CA ILE A 187 3.34 8.39 14.76
C ILE A 187 4.44 8.52 13.68
N PRO A 188 4.19 9.25 12.58
CA PRO A 188 5.18 9.49 11.54
C PRO A 188 6.43 10.17 12.09
N ASN A 189 7.60 9.65 11.74
CA ASN A 189 8.87 10.33 12.01
C ASN A 189 9.20 11.34 10.89
N GLU A 190 10.12 12.25 11.19
CA GLU A 190 10.60 13.21 10.19
C GLU A 190 11.35 12.52 9.06
N SER A 191 11.20 13.05 7.83
CA SER A 191 11.97 12.60 6.69
C SER A 191 13.47 12.84 6.90
N SER A 192 14.24 11.77 6.70
CA SER A 192 15.69 11.73 6.85
C SER A 192 16.46 11.93 5.55
N HIS A 193 15.78 11.81 4.40
CA HIS A 193 16.41 11.87 3.07
C HIS A 193 16.16 13.19 2.32
N SER A 194 17.00 13.47 1.33
CA SER A 194 16.89 14.69 0.50
C SER A 194 15.74 14.59 -0.51
N PRO A 195 15.20 15.74 -1.00
CA PRO A 195 14.25 15.74 -2.12
C PRO A 195 14.77 15.01 -3.37
N ALA A 196 16.08 15.10 -3.65
CA ALA A 196 16.71 14.42 -4.78
C ALA A 196 16.73 12.89 -4.60
N PHE A 197 16.98 12.40 -3.38
CA PHE A 197 16.85 10.97 -3.05
C PHE A 197 15.43 10.47 -3.31
N PHE A 198 14.40 11.18 -2.80
CA PHE A 198 13.01 10.80 -3.03
C PHE A 198 12.63 10.80 -4.51
N LYS A 199 13.13 11.78 -5.28
CA LYS A 199 12.92 11.79 -6.73
C LYS A 199 13.50 10.53 -7.39
N LYS A 200 14.75 10.17 -7.07
CA LYS A 200 15.40 8.97 -7.61
C LYS A 200 14.71 7.69 -7.18
N LEU A 201 14.29 7.60 -5.92
CA LEU A 201 13.49 6.48 -5.43
C LEU A 201 12.18 6.33 -6.21
N GLY A 202 11.48 7.45 -6.48
CA GLY A 202 10.26 7.43 -7.29
C GLY A 202 10.48 7.00 -8.73
N GLU A 203 11.64 7.29 -9.33
CA GLU A 203 12.03 6.78 -10.64
C GLU A 203 12.23 5.25 -10.60
N LEU A 204 12.99 4.75 -9.62
CA LEU A 204 13.28 3.32 -9.48
C LEU A 204 12.02 2.51 -9.15
N LEU A 205 11.18 2.96 -8.22
CA LEU A 205 9.95 2.26 -7.84
C LEU A 205 8.98 2.07 -9.03
N ARG A 206 9.02 2.97 -10.01
CA ARG A 206 8.18 2.86 -11.22
C ARG A 206 8.72 1.89 -12.26
N ASP A 207 9.92 1.34 -12.08
CA ASP A 207 10.47 0.32 -12.96
C ASP A 207 9.61 -0.95 -12.91
N GLY A 208 9.00 -1.28 -14.03
CA GLY A 208 8.13 -2.45 -14.19
C GLY A 208 8.85 -3.75 -13.86
N GLU A 209 10.16 -3.85 -14.07
CA GLU A 209 10.92 -5.08 -13.86
C GLU A 209 11.21 -5.38 -12.38
N LEU A 210 10.89 -4.47 -11.45
CA LEU A 210 10.96 -4.74 -10.01
C LEU A 210 9.85 -5.69 -9.58
N ALA A 211 10.21 -6.87 -9.05
CA ALA A 211 9.29 -7.73 -8.32
C ALA A 211 9.31 -7.47 -6.81
N SER A 212 10.43 -6.96 -6.28
CA SER A 212 10.64 -6.80 -4.85
C SER A 212 11.47 -5.58 -4.46
N VAL A 213 11.20 -5.03 -3.28
CA VAL A 213 11.95 -3.95 -2.64
C VAL A 213 12.29 -4.34 -1.21
N ALA A 214 13.54 -4.12 -0.82
CA ALA A 214 14.02 -4.31 0.54
C ALA A 214 14.56 -2.99 1.09
N TYR A 215 14.08 -2.54 2.25
CA TYR A 215 14.47 -1.28 2.87
C TYR A 215 15.18 -1.51 4.20
N ARG A 216 16.39 -0.97 4.36
CA ARG A 216 17.16 -1.00 5.61
C ARG A 216 17.51 0.42 6.03
N ALA A 217 16.92 0.92 7.10
CA ALA A 217 17.20 2.24 7.67
C ALA A 217 16.44 2.43 8.99
N ARG A 218 16.53 3.60 9.63
CA ARG A 218 15.69 3.91 10.81
C ARG A 218 14.18 3.80 10.54
N GLY A 219 13.72 3.89 9.30
CA GLY A 219 12.30 3.79 8.93
C GLY A 219 11.71 5.13 8.57
N ASP A 220 12.23 5.79 7.54
CA ASP A 220 11.70 7.07 7.04
C ASP A 220 10.27 6.86 6.54
N TYR A 221 9.31 7.50 7.21
CA TYR A 221 7.89 7.39 6.90
C TYR A 221 7.58 7.68 5.43
N ARG A 222 8.29 8.62 4.82
CA ARG A 222 8.08 8.97 3.41
C ARG A 222 8.59 7.88 2.45
N VAL A 223 9.66 7.16 2.79
CA VAL A 223 10.11 5.99 2.01
C VAL A 223 9.07 4.89 2.06
N LEU A 224 8.58 4.55 3.26
CA LEU A 224 7.55 3.53 3.46
C LEU A 224 6.25 3.91 2.72
N HIS A 225 5.85 5.17 2.78
CA HIS A 225 4.71 5.71 2.04
C HIS A 225 4.90 5.53 0.52
N MET A 226 6.05 5.94 -0.03
CA MET A 226 6.32 5.77 -1.47
C MET A 226 6.30 4.30 -1.92
N MET A 227 6.84 3.39 -1.10
CA MET A 227 6.79 1.96 -1.36
C MET A 227 5.34 1.43 -1.38
N ALA A 228 4.54 1.76 -0.36
CA ALA A 228 3.14 1.35 -0.25
C ALA A 228 2.28 1.95 -1.37
N THR A 229 2.50 3.21 -1.74
CA THR A 229 1.82 3.86 -2.87
C THR A 229 2.07 3.13 -4.18
N GLU A 230 3.31 2.72 -4.44
CA GLU A 230 3.63 1.97 -5.66
C GLU A 230 3.05 0.55 -5.63
N GLN A 231 3.13 -0.15 -4.49
CA GLN A 231 2.51 -1.46 -4.31
C GLN A 231 1.00 -1.40 -4.60
N ARG A 232 0.31 -0.39 -4.06
CA ARG A 232 -1.13 -0.21 -4.28
C ARG A 232 -1.48 0.27 -5.68
N ARG A 233 -0.64 1.10 -6.30
CA ARG A 233 -0.78 1.46 -7.72
C ARG A 233 -0.75 0.21 -8.60
N ARG A 234 0.24 -0.67 -8.40
CA ARG A 234 0.36 -1.92 -9.17
C ARG A 234 -0.82 -2.85 -8.91
N ALA A 235 -1.14 -3.11 -7.64
CA ALA A 235 -2.28 -3.95 -7.25
C ALA A 235 -3.61 -3.44 -7.84
N GLY A 236 -3.85 -2.13 -7.82
CA GLY A 236 -5.05 -1.54 -8.42
C GLY A 236 -5.12 -1.69 -9.94
N ARG A 237 -3.98 -1.68 -10.65
CA ARG A 237 -3.92 -1.87 -12.11
C ARG A 237 -4.04 -3.34 -12.52
N THR A 238 -3.57 -4.26 -11.69
CA THR A 238 -3.46 -5.69 -12.02
C THR A 238 -4.39 -6.58 -11.22
N GLY A 239 -5.25 -6.03 -10.36
CA GLY A 239 -6.15 -6.82 -9.51
C GLY A 239 -5.46 -7.79 -8.54
N HIS A 240 -4.12 -7.81 -8.49
CA HIS A 240 -3.34 -8.66 -7.61
C HIS A 240 -3.50 -8.23 -6.16
N ALA A 241 -3.29 -9.18 -5.24
CA ALA A 241 -3.01 -8.82 -3.85
C ALA A 241 -1.75 -7.93 -3.77
N ALA A 242 -1.70 -7.05 -2.78
CA ALA A 242 -0.61 -6.09 -2.62
C ALA A 242 0.78 -6.74 -2.66
N GLY A 243 1.02 -7.77 -1.83
CA GLY A 243 2.31 -8.47 -1.80
C GLY A 243 2.70 -9.14 -3.11
N ASN A 244 1.73 -9.57 -3.94
CA ASN A 244 1.99 -10.18 -5.24
C ASN A 244 2.26 -9.14 -6.34
N ALA A 245 1.71 -7.94 -6.20
CA ALA A 245 1.93 -6.85 -7.16
C ALA A 245 3.33 -6.22 -7.00
N LEU A 246 3.81 -6.11 -5.77
CA LEU A 246 5.17 -5.72 -5.41
C LEU A 246 5.48 -6.21 -4.00
N HIS A 247 6.47 -7.08 -3.87
CA HIS A 247 6.87 -7.58 -2.56
C HIS A 247 7.70 -6.52 -1.83
N LEU A 248 7.29 -6.14 -0.62
CA LEU A 248 7.96 -5.12 0.17
C LEU A 248 8.45 -5.72 1.48
N SER A 249 9.73 -5.49 1.79
CA SER A 249 10.32 -5.86 3.07
C SER A 249 11.10 -4.68 3.66
N ALA A 250 11.12 -4.59 4.98
CA ALA A 250 11.78 -3.52 5.71
C ALA A 250 12.41 -4.03 7.01
N LEU A 251 13.66 -3.67 7.26
CA LEU A 251 14.34 -3.79 8.55
C LEU A 251 14.54 -2.36 9.08
N VAL A 252 13.65 -1.94 9.97
CA VAL A 252 13.50 -0.55 10.41
C VAL A 252 13.15 -0.45 11.89
N ASP A 253 13.56 0.65 12.54
CA ASP A 253 13.20 0.95 13.94
C ASP A 253 11.77 1.51 14.04
N TYR A 254 11.37 2.33 13.07
CA TYR A 254 10.05 2.95 12.98
C TYR A 254 9.24 2.31 11.85
N THR A 255 8.09 1.74 12.21
CA THR A 255 7.18 1.05 11.30
C THR A 255 5.98 1.92 10.94
N ILE A 256 5.13 1.42 10.04
CA ILE A 256 3.80 1.94 9.78
C ILE A 256 2.75 0.88 10.10
N ASP A 257 1.48 1.28 10.07
CA ASP A 257 0.36 0.35 10.19
C ASP A 257 -0.10 -0.13 8.82
N ASN A 258 0.19 -1.40 8.50
CA ASN A 258 -0.25 -2.04 7.27
C ASN A 258 -1.78 -2.12 7.15
N GLU A 259 -2.52 -2.25 8.26
CA GLU A 259 -3.98 -2.28 8.22
C GLU A 259 -4.55 -0.90 7.87
N ALA A 260 -3.97 0.17 8.44
CA ALA A 260 -4.39 1.55 8.17
C ALA A 260 -4.19 1.95 6.71
N TRP A 261 -3.13 1.43 6.09
CA TRP A 261 -2.86 1.69 4.69
C TRP A 261 -3.54 0.71 3.75
N ASP A 262 -4.06 -0.40 4.31
CA ASP A 262 -4.27 -1.63 3.58
C ASP A 262 -3.02 -1.81 2.71
N SER A 263 -1.89 -2.23 3.26
CA SER A 263 -0.62 -2.50 2.56
C SER A 263 -0.02 -3.81 3.06
N GLU A 264 0.99 -4.31 2.37
CA GLU A 264 1.67 -5.54 2.78
C GLU A 264 3.19 -5.31 2.76
N ILE A 265 3.70 -4.70 3.83
CA ILE A 265 5.13 -4.54 4.08
C ILE A 265 5.56 -5.52 5.17
N TRP A 266 6.59 -6.29 4.87
CA TRP A 266 7.15 -7.27 5.79
C TRP A 266 8.20 -6.60 6.67
N PHE A 267 7.85 -6.35 7.93
CA PHE A 267 8.76 -5.78 8.92
C PHE A 267 9.56 -6.88 9.63
N PHE A 268 10.87 -6.79 9.54
CA PHE A 268 11.81 -7.71 10.17
C PHE A 268 12.46 -7.05 11.39
N SER A 269 12.67 -7.82 12.45
CA SER A 269 13.47 -7.42 13.62
C SER A 269 14.94 -7.81 13.49
N GLU A 270 15.24 -8.85 12.70
CA GLU A 270 16.59 -9.33 12.42
C GLU A 270 16.67 -9.88 10.99
N GLY A 271 17.77 -9.57 10.29
CA GLY A 271 17.93 -9.94 8.90
C GLY A 271 16.98 -9.16 7.97
N LEU A 272 17.22 -9.27 6.68
CA LEU A 272 16.36 -8.66 5.67
C LEU A 272 16.26 -9.59 4.47
N ALA A 273 15.05 -9.73 3.95
CA ALA A 273 14.80 -10.44 2.71
C ALA A 273 15.55 -9.78 1.53
N PRO A 274 15.92 -10.53 0.49
CA PRO A 274 16.44 -9.93 -0.72
C PRO A 274 15.36 -9.05 -1.39
N GLY A 275 15.80 -8.01 -2.08
CA GLY A 275 14.94 -7.15 -2.91
C GLY A 275 15.65 -6.79 -4.20
N ASP A 276 14.91 -6.71 -5.31
CA ASP A 276 15.43 -6.26 -6.61
C ASP A 276 15.92 -4.82 -6.55
N LEU A 277 15.22 -4.00 -5.78
CA LEU A 277 15.70 -2.73 -5.28
C LEU A 277 16.04 -2.88 -3.79
N PHE A 278 17.30 -2.70 -3.43
CA PHE A 278 17.75 -2.59 -2.05
C PHE A 278 17.93 -1.10 -1.69
N ILE A 279 17.18 -0.61 -0.72
CA ILE A 279 17.27 0.77 -0.25
C ILE A 279 18.06 0.78 1.05
N GLU A 280 19.21 1.44 1.03
CA GLU A 280 20.09 1.63 2.18
C GLU A 280 19.96 3.07 2.69
N GLY A 281 19.23 3.26 3.79
CA GLY A 281 18.93 4.59 4.32
C GLY A 281 19.85 5.07 5.44
N GLY A 282 20.90 4.33 5.83
CA GLY A 282 21.88 4.87 6.79
C GLY A 282 22.46 3.89 7.80
N GLY A 283 22.55 2.60 7.47
CA GLY A 283 23.33 1.62 8.22
C GLY A 283 22.65 1.18 9.50
N LEU A 284 21.44 0.65 9.41
CA LEU A 284 20.88 -0.11 10.53
C LEU A 284 21.73 -1.38 10.68
N GLY A 285 22.56 -1.40 11.74
CA GLY A 285 23.62 -2.38 11.97
C GLY A 285 25.03 -1.90 11.57
N ALA A 286 26.07 -2.52 12.12
CA ALA A 286 27.47 -2.12 11.88
C ALA A 286 27.97 -2.44 10.46
N THR A 287 27.33 -3.37 9.75
CA THR A 287 27.79 -3.93 8.47
C THR A 287 27.34 -3.06 7.27
N THR A 288 28.32 -2.62 6.48
CA THR A 288 28.09 -1.85 5.24
C THR A 288 27.47 -2.71 4.14
N VAL A 289 26.87 -2.08 3.12
CA VAL A 289 26.29 -2.84 2.00
C VAL A 289 27.39 -3.57 1.22
N LYS A 290 28.53 -2.92 1.06
CA LYS A 290 29.71 -3.51 0.43
C LYS A 290 30.15 -4.79 1.15
N GLU A 291 30.25 -4.74 2.47
CA GLU A 291 30.65 -5.90 3.28
C GLU A 291 29.61 -7.04 3.22
N LEU A 292 28.31 -6.72 3.21
CA LEU A 292 27.26 -7.72 3.00
C LEU A 292 27.46 -8.51 1.70
N ILE A 293 27.85 -7.84 0.62
CA ILE A 293 28.05 -8.47 -0.68
C ILE A 293 29.40 -9.21 -0.73
N GLU A 294 30.49 -8.52 -0.42
CA GLU A 294 31.85 -9.01 -0.71
C GLU A 294 32.39 -9.97 0.35
N VAL A 295 31.97 -9.82 1.61
CA VAL A 295 32.42 -10.67 2.73
C VAL A 295 31.38 -11.73 3.05
N HIS A 296 30.11 -11.34 3.14
CA HIS A 296 29.02 -12.26 3.54
C HIS A 296 28.31 -12.93 2.35
N GLY A 297 28.72 -12.63 1.12
CA GLY A 297 28.17 -13.28 -0.08
C GLY A 297 26.68 -13.00 -0.31
N ARG A 298 26.12 -11.94 0.29
CA ARG A 298 24.70 -11.59 0.11
C ARG A 298 24.48 -11.18 -1.34
N ARG A 299 23.54 -11.86 -1.99
CA ARG A 299 23.08 -11.50 -3.32
C ARG A 299 22.02 -10.40 -3.20
N LEU A 300 22.45 -9.15 -3.25
CA LEU A 300 21.54 -8.01 -3.37
C LEU A 300 21.06 -7.87 -4.82
N GLY A 301 19.98 -7.11 -5.00
CA GLY A 301 19.20 -7.07 -6.23
C GLY A 301 19.87 -6.41 -7.43
N ASN A 302 19.06 -5.98 -8.39
CA ASN A 302 19.51 -5.25 -9.57
C ASN A 302 19.98 -3.83 -9.23
N TYR A 303 19.36 -3.23 -8.22
CA TYR A 303 19.60 -1.85 -7.81
C TYR A 303 19.88 -1.77 -6.32
N ILE A 304 20.85 -0.94 -5.95
CA ILE A 304 21.07 -0.52 -4.56
C ILE A 304 21.02 1.01 -4.54
N LEU A 305 19.99 1.57 -3.92
CA LEU A 305 19.90 3.02 -3.69
C LEU A 305 20.35 3.29 -2.26
N SER A 306 21.52 3.90 -2.12
CA SER A 306 22.09 4.25 -0.81
C SER A 306 22.04 5.75 -0.55
N ALA A 307 21.77 6.14 0.69
CA ALA A 307 21.87 7.51 1.17
C ALA A 307 23.32 7.99 1.35
N ARG A 308 24.31 7.07 1.26
CA ARG A 308 25.74 7.37 1.37
C ARG A 308 26.54 6.60 0.32
N ASP A 309 27.77 7.04 0.10
CA ASP A 309 28.72 6.31 -0.73
C ASP A 309 29.25 5.08 0.01
N GLU A 310 28.99 3.90 -0.54
CA GLU A 310 29.47 2.60 -0.03
C GLU A 310 30.81 2.18 -0.67
N GLY A 311 31.43 3.07 -1.46
CA GLY A 311 32.60 2.79 -2.27
C GLY A 311 32.26 2.01 -3.54
N GLU A 312 33.28 1.50 -4.24
CA GLU A 312 33.08 0.59 -5.37
C GLU A 312 32.63 -0.79 -4.87
N ILE A 313 31.61 -1.36 -5.49
CA ILE A 313 31.06 -2.68 -5.15
C ILE A 313 31.25 -3.59 -6.35
N THR A 314 31.89 -4.74 -6.14
CA THR A 314 32.16 -5.72 -7.19
C THR A 314 30.88 -6.15 -7.93
N GLY A 315 30.85 -5.99 -9.25
CA GLY A 315 29.72 -6.38 -10.11
C GLY A 315 28.63 -5.32 -10.26
N PHE A 316 28.87 -4.08 -9.82
CA PHE A 316 27.94 -2.97 -9.96
C PHE A 316 28.60 -1.73 -10.58
N ASP A 317 27.85 -1.03 -11.44
CA ASP A 317 28.13 0.35 -11.85
C ASP A 317 27.65 1.33 -10.79
N LYS A 318 28.39 2.42 -10.59
CA LYS A 318 28.07 3.46 -9.63
C LYS A 318 27.65 4.77 -10.32
N GLU A 319 26.50 5.31 -9.90
CA GLU A 319 26.01 6.65 -10.25
C GLU A 319 25.80 7.46 -8.96
N MET A 320 26.24 8.71 -8.93
CA MET A 320 26.09 9.59 -7.78
C MET A 320 25.16 10.76 -8.10
N GLY A 321 24.37 11.18 -7.13
CA GLY A 321 23.62 12.42 -7.17
C GLY A 321 23.59 13.12 -5.82
N ASP A 322 22.71 14.11 -5.66
CA ASP A 322 22.62 14.90 -4.43
C ASP A 322 22.13 14.06 -3.25
N ARG A 323 23.07 13.66 -2.39
CA ARG A 323 22.86 12.84 -1.18
C ARG A 323 22.19 11.49 -1.48
N TRP A 324 22.52 10.91 -2.62
CA TRP A 324 22.21 9.52 -2.95
C TRP A 324 23.27 8.92 -3.87
N VAL A 325 23.47 7.61 -3.78
CA VAL A 325 24.33 6.83 -4.66
C VAL A 325 23.54 5.61 -5.12
N LEU A 326 23.55 5.36 -6.43
CA LEU A 326 22.89 4.23 -7.04
C LEU A 326 23.93 3.25 -7.58
N TYR A 327 23.83 2.01 -7.17
CA TYR A 327 24.58 0.90 -7.74
C TYR A 327 23.69 0.06 -8.63
N ARG A 328 24.12 -0.20 -9.88
CA ARG A 328 23.39 -1.02 -10.86
C ARG A 328 24.17 -2.28 -11.19
N LYS A 329 23.54 -3.44 -11.06
CA LYS A 329 24.18 -4.73 -11.28
C LYS A 329 24.55 -4.96 -12.75
N GLN A 330 25.70 -5.62 -12.99
CA GLN A 330 26.15 -6.06 -14.30
C GLN A 330 26.29 -7.59 -14.41
N PRO A 331 25.57 -8.26 -15.33
CA PRO A 331 24.31 -7.83 -15.95
C PRO A 331 23.14 -7.86 -14.94
N PRO A 332 22.09 -7.05 -15.14
CA PRO A 332 20.87 -7.17 -14.36
C PRO A 332 20.18 -8.52 -14.65
N TYR A 333 19.44 -9.04 -13.68
CA TYR A 333 18.61 -10.22 -13.85
C TYR A 333 17.15 -9.84 -14.14
N SER A 334 16.40 -10.73 -14.77
CA SER A 334 14.99 -10.50 -15.12
C SER A 334 14.07 -10.46 -13.89
N ARG A 335 12.93 -9.79 -13.99
CA ARG A 335 11.87 -9.82 -12.96
C ARG A 335 11.54 -11.23 -12.48
N ARG A 336 11.60 -12.21 -13.39
CA ARG A 336 11.32 -13.63 -13.13
C ARG A 336 12.24 -14.24 -12.08
N LYS A 337 13.54 -13.96 -12.17
CA LYS A 337 14.52 -14.35 -11.14
C LYS A 337 14.28 -13.62 -9.82
N GLY A 338 13.82 -12.37 -9.87
CA GLY A 338 13.40 -11.61 -8.69
C GLY A 338 12.25 -12.28 -7.97
N LEU A 339 11.19 -12.65 -8.69
CA LEU A 339 10.05 -13.38 -8.15
C LEU A 339 10.50 -14.66 -7.45
N GLU A 340 11.31 -15.52 -8.11
CA GLU A 340 11.79 -16.79 -7.55
C GLU A 340 12.45 -16.69 -6.18
N ARG A 341 13.10 -15.55 -5.88
CA ARG A 341 13.80 -15.31 -4.62
C ARG A 341 12.89 -14.89 -3.47
N ILE A 342 11.65 -14.51 -3.74
CA ILE A 342 10.69 -14.10 -2.73
C ILE A 342 10.28 -15.36 -1.94
N GLN A 343 10.72 -15.44 -0.69
CA GLN A 343 10.51 -16.59 0.19
C GLN A 343 9.05 -16.74 0.63
N ASP A 344 8.27 -15.66 0.62
CA ASP A 344 6.86 -15.63 1.05
C ASP A 344 5.84 -16.20 0.03
N ARG A 345 6.21 -17.29 -0.64
CA ARG A 345 5.16 -18.12 -1.28
C ARG A 345 4.38 -18.94 -0.26
N GLN A 346 4.52 -18.68 1.03
CA GLN A 346 3.79 -19.42 2.08
C GLN A 346 2.29 -19.11 2.05
N ARG A 347 1.88 -17.93 1.55
CA ARG A 347 0.47 -17.58 1.33
C ARG A 347 -0.07 -18.02 -0.02
N SER A 348 0.80 -18.44 -0.92
CA SER A 348 0.39 -19.03 -2.18
C SER A 348 -0.25 -20.39 -1.89
N LYS A 349 -1.45 -20.62 -2.44
CA LYS A 349 -2.24 -21.82 -2.13
C LYS A 349 -1.61 -23.06 -2.74
N LEU A 350 -1.04 -22.91 -3.94
CA LEU A 350 -0.39 -23.99 -4.67
C LEU A 350 1.12 -23.77 -4.77
N GLY A 351 1.58 -22.53 -4.87
CA GLY A 351 2.99 -22.19 -5.08
C GLY A 351 3.36 -22.20 -6.57
N PRO A 352 4.52 -22.77 -6.90
CA PRO A 352 4.89 -23.09 -8.27
C PRO A 352 3.88 -24.01 -8.97
N VAL A 353 3.43 -23.61 -10.16
CA VAL A 353 2.57 -24.39 -11.06
C VAL A 353 3.44 -25.22 -12.01
N LEU A 354 4.43 -24.59 -12.65
CA LEU A 354 5.41 -25.22 -13.53
C LEU A 354 6.79 -24.63 -13.21
N SER A 355 7.86 -25.43 -13.26
CA SER A 355 9.22 -24.93 -13.08
C SER A 355 10.16 -25.54 -14.10
N PHE A 356 10.51 -24.78 -15.14
CA PHE A 356 11.44 -25.23 -16.17
C PHE A 356 12.89 -25.23 -15.66
N ALA A 357 13.78 -25.84 -16.44
CA ALA A 357 15.13 -26.18 -16.00
C ALA A 357 15.98 -24.99 -15.53
N GLU A 358 15.68 -23.80 -16.04
CA GLU A 358 16.46 -22.58 -15.92
C GLU A 358 16.04 -21.72 -14.71
N GLU A 359 17.00 -21.01 -14.09
CA GLU A 359 16.67 -19.95 -13.12
C GLU A 359 15.82 -18.87 -13.80
N GLY A 360 14.72 -18.48 -13.17
CA GLY A 360 13.72 -17.63 -13.79
C GLY A 360 12.83 -18.40 -14.77
N GLY A 361 12.66 -19.71 -14.58
CA GLY A 361 11.83 -20.57 -15.42
C GLY A 361 10.54 -21.05 -14.74
N THR A 362 10.21 -20.51 -13.57
CA THR A 362 9.01 -20.96 -12.84
C THR A 362 7.76 -20.23 -13.31
N LEU A 363 6.55 -20.75 -13.11
CA LEU A 363 5.23 -20.14 -13.25
C LEU A 363 4.53 -20.22 -11.88
N PHE A 364 3.92 -19.14 -11.39
CA PHE A 364 3.28 -19.12 -10.07
C PHE A 364 1.76 -19.05 -10.16
N ASP A 365 1.11 -19.57 -9.12
CA ASP A 365 -0.35 -19.69 -9.07
C ASP A 365 -1.11 -18.36 -8.98
N PHE A 366 -0.47 -17.32 -8.48
CA PHE A 366 -1.06 -16.00 -8.39
C PHE A 366 -1.04 -15.24 -9.72
N GLU A 367 -0.32 -15.73 -10.73
CA GLU A 367 -0.13 -15.01 -11.99
C GLU A 367 -1.33 -15.12 -12.92
N LYS A 368 -1.59 -14.05 -13.66
CA LYS A 368 -2.53 -14.03 -14.76
C LYS A 368 -1.86 -14.55 -16.01
N ALA A 369 -1.96 -15.86 -16.25
CA ALA A 369 -1.39 -16.50 -17.42
C ALA A 369 -2.38 -16.66 -18.58
N VAL A 370 -1.85 -16.59 -19.81
CA VAL A 370 -2.52 -17.02 -21.04
C VAL A 370 -1.78 -18.23 -21.61
N ILE A 371 -2.49 -19.34 -21.78
CA ILE A 371 -1.94 -20.60 -22.28
C ILE A 371 -2.62 -20.90 -23.62
N VAL A 372 -1.85 -20.96 -24.68
CA VAL A 372 -2.31 -21.25 -26.05
C VAL A 372 -1.77 -22.59 -26.48
N ILE A 373 -2.68 -23.47 -26.88
CA ILE A 373 -2.39 -24.84 -27.34
C ILE A 373 -2.72 -24.92 -28.82
N GLY A 374 -1.69 -25.15 -29.63
CA GLY A 374 -1.79 -25.37 -31.07
C GLY A 374 -2.35 -26.74 -31.46
N LEU A 375 -2.65 -26.88 -32.75
CA LEU A 375 -3.17 -28.13 -33.35
C LEU A 375 -2.16 -29.29 -33.26
N GLU A 376 -0.87 -28.95 -33.37
CA GLU A 376 0.23 -29.93 -33.41
C GLU A 376 0.66 -30.44 -32.03
N VAL A 377 0.07 -29.91 -30.94
CA VAL A 377 0.43 -30.34 -29.58
C VAL A 377 -0.13 -31.75 -29.35
N THR A 378 0.76 -32.68 -29.05
CA THR A 378 0.41 -34.10 -28.90
C THR A 378 -0.59 -34.33 -27.76
N ALA A 379 -1.47 -35.33 -27.89
CA ALA A 379 -2.46 -35.65 -26.86
C ALA A 379 -1.85 -35.93 -25.46
N PRO A 380 -0.70 -36.61 -25.34
CA PRO A 380 -0.02 -36.75 -24.05
C PRO A 380 0.42 -35.41 -23.45
N ALA A 381 1.03 -34.53 -24.24
CA ALA A 381 1.42 -33.19 -23.77
C ALA A 381 0.19 -32.35 -23.36
N ARG A 382 -0.89 -32.38 -24.16
CA ARG A 382 -2.16 -31.72 -23.79
C ARG A 382 -2.71 -32.24 -22.46
N SER A 383 -2.69 -33.55 -22.24
CA SER A 383 -3.16 -34.16 -20.99
C SER A 383 -2.34 -33.71 -19.78
N MET A 384 -1.02 -33.61 -19.92
CA MET A 384 -0.13 -33.10 -18.87
C MET A 384 -0.41 -31.64 -18.53
N ILE A 385 -0.56 -30.80 -19.55
CA ILE A 385 -0.89 -29.38 -19.38
C ILE A 385 -2.28 -29.22 -18.75
N ALA A 386 -3.27 -29.98 -19.22
CA ALA A 386 -4.61 -29.98 -18.68
C ALA A 386 -4.64 -30.36 -17.19
N ALA A 387 -3.86 -31.35 -16.77
CA ALA A 387 -3.74 -31.72 -15.36
C ALA A 387 -3.16 -30.57 -14.50
N ALA A 388 -2.11 -29.89 -14.98
CA ALA A 388 -1.51 -28.75 -14.28
C ALA A 388 -2.49 -27.56 -14.19
N VAL A 389 -3.24 -27.28 -15.27
CA VAL A 389 -4.26 -26.23 -15.30
C VAL A 389 -5.42 -26.57 -14.35
N ALA A 390 -5.91 -27.80 -14.36
CA ALA A 390 -7.00 -28.23 -13.49
C ALA A 390 -6.61 -28.11 -12.01
N GLU A 391 -5.39 -28.52 -11.66
CA GLU A 391 -4.85 -28.34 -10.31
C GLU A 391 -4.77 -26.85 -9.94
N TRP A 392 -4.20 -26.02 -10.83
CA TRP A 392 -4.10 -24.59 -10.63
C TRP A 392 -5.47 -23.94 -10.40
N GLN A 393 -6.46 -24.28 -11.23
CA GLN A 393 -7.84 -23.81 -11.08
C GLN A 393 -8.50 -24.33 -9.80
N GLY A 394 -8.20 -25.56 -9.37
CA GLY A 394 -8.66 -26.15 -8.11
C GLY A 394 -8.19 -25.36 -6.88
N HIS A 395 -7.01 -24.75 -6.96
CA HIS A 395 -6.47 -23.86 -5.92
C HIS A 395 -6.90 -22.38 -6.07
N GLY A 396 -7.85 -22.09 -6.96
CA GLY A 396 -8.40 -20.74 -7.16
C GLY A 396 -7.65 -19.88 -8.17
N GLY A 397 -6.67 -20.45 -8.88
CA GLY A 397 -6.09 -19.82 -10.05
C GLY A 397 -7.09 -19.67 -11.19
N ASN A 398 -6.82 -18.73 -12.10
CA ASN A 398 -7.68 -18.47 -13.25
C ASN A 398 -6.87 -18.17 -14.53
N PRO A 399 -6.04 -19.13 -15.00
CA PRO A 399 -5.38 -19.01 -16.29
C PRO A 399 -6.40 -19.01 -17.41
N MET A 400 -6.15 -18.21 -18.44
CA MET A 400 -6.91 -18.26 -19.69
C MET A 400 -6.30 -19.35 -20.57
N VAL A 401 -7.10 -20.37 -20.93
CA VAL A 401 -6.66 -21.45 -21.81
C VAL A 401 -7.36 -21.35 -23.14
N ILE A 402 -6.58 -21.34 -24.22
CA ILE A 402 -7.07 -21.28 -25.60
C ILE A 402 -6.58 -22.54 -26.31
N VAL A 403 -7.50 -23.35 -26.83
CA VAL A 403 -7.18 -24.60 -27.52
C VAL A 403 -7.60 -24.48 -28.98
N CYS A 404 -6.62 -24.53 -29.88
CA CYS A 404 -6.86 -24.60 -31.31
C CYS A 404 -7.11 -26.06 -31.67
N GLY A 405 -8.38 -26.47 -31.77
CA GLY A 405 -8.79 -27.83 -32.13
C GLY A 405 -9.45 -28.62 -31.00
N ALA A 406 -9.19 -29.93 -30.94
CA ALA A 406 -9.82 -30.83 -29.97
C ALA A 406 -9.42 -30.47 -28.52
N HIS A 407 -10.43 -30.22 -27.68
CA HIS A 407 -10.27 -29.79 -26.28
C HIS A 407 -10.75 -30.83 -25.26
N THR A 408 -11.12 -32.03 -25.70
CA THR A 408 -11.63 -33.12 -24.84
C THR A 408 -10.68 -33.51 -23.71
N ASP A 409 -9.36 -33.35 -23.91
CA ASP A 409 -8.35 -33.63 -22.89
C ASP A 409 -8.49 -32.67 -21.69
N PHE A 410 -8.81 -31.41 -21.95
CA PHE A 410 -9.05 -30.39 -20.93
C PHE A 410 -10.40 -30.58 -20.23
N GLU A 411 -11.44 -30.97 -20.98
CA GLU A 411 -12.74 -31.31 -20.38
C GLU A 411 -12.63 -32.50 -19.42
N ARG A 412 -11.91 -33.56 -19.83
CA ARG A 412 -11.68 -34.75 -18.99
C ARG A 412 -10.89 -34.43 -17.73
N ALA A 413 -9.94 -33.50 -17.81
CA ALA A 413 -9.19 -33.03 -16.63
C ALA A 413 -10.03 -32.14 -15.70
N GLY A 414 -11.21 -31.69 -16.12
CA GLY A 414 -12.07 -30.79 -15.36
C GLY A 414 -11.67 -29.31 -15.45
N CYS A 415 -10.94 -28.93 -16.51
CA CYS A 415 -10.59 -27.54 -16.75
C CYS A 415 -11.83 -26.70 -17.06
N ARG A 416 -11.94 -25.54 -16.42
CA ARG A 416 -13.01 -24.56 -16.60
C ARG A 416 -12.60 -23.48 -17.61
N ASP A 417 -13.59 -22.90 -18.27
CA ASP A 417 -13.45 -21.72 -19.13
C ASP A 417 -12.44 -21.87 -20.30
N VAL A 418 -12.27 -23.08 -20.81
CA VAL A 418 -11.45 -23.35 -21.99
C VAL A 418 -12.07 -22.65 -23.20
N LEU A 419 -11.29 -21.82 -23.88
CA LEU A 419 -11.70 -21.09 -25.05
C LEU A 419 -11.28 -21.83 -26.32
N VAL A 420 -12.21 -21.97 -27.25
CA VAL A 420 -11.95 -22.53 -28.57
C VAL A 420 -12.22 -21.43 -29.60
N PRO A 421 -11.32 -21.21 -30.57
CA PRO A 421 -11.58 -20.28 -31.67
C PRO A 421 -12.88 -20.66 -32.40
N PRO A 422 -13.74 -19.69 -32.78
CA PRO A 422 -14.98 -20.00 -33.49
C PRO A 422 -14.69 -20.69 -34.83
N GLU A 423 -15.31 -21.85 -35.08
CA GLU A 423 -15.18 -22.58 -36.36
C GLU A 423 -15.93 -21.85 -37.50
N ASP A 424 -17.06 -21.21 -37.18
CA ASP A 424 -17.90 -20.43 -38.10
C ASP A 424 -17.77 -18.93 -37.83
N ILE A 425 -16.65 -18.34 -38.25
CA ILE A 425 -16.56 -16.89 -38.38
C ILE A 425 -17.47 -16.50 -39.57
N LEU A 426 -18.69 -16.01 -39.26
CA LEU A 426 -19.44 -15.15 -40.18
C LEU A 426 -18.48 -14.12 -40.80
N PRO A 427 -18.63 -13.71 -42.07
CA PRO A 427 -17.54 -13.22 -42.94
C PRO A 427 -16.85 -11.89 -42.56
N ALA A 428 -16.88 -11.44 -41.29
CA ALA A 428 -16.45 -10.11 -40.86
C ALA A 428 -15.41 -10.05 -39.72
N LEU A 429 -15.12 -11.10 -38.92
CA LEU A 429 -14.22 -10.99 -37.76
C LEU A 429 -13.11 -12.03 -37.77
N SER A 430 -11.88 -11.67 -38.14
CA SER A 430 -10.74 -12.60 -38.13
C SER A 430 -10.49 -13.20 -36.72
N PRO A 431 -9.92 -14.42 -36.61
CA PRO A 431 -9.57 -15.03 -35.32
C PRO A 431 -8.70 -14.13 -34.43
N GLU A 432 -7.84 -13.32 -35.05
CA GLU A 432 -7.04 -12.30 -34.36
C GLU A 432 -7.93 -11.27 -33.65
N VAL A 433 -8.92 -10.70 -34.33
CA VAL A 433 -9.81 -9.68 -33.75
C VAL A 433 -10.67 -10.29 -32.64
N TRP A 434 -11.13 -11.53 -32.81
CA TRP A 434 -11.82 -12.26 -31.74
C TRP A 434 -10.95 -12.39 -30.50
N LEU A 435 -9.69 -12.83 -30.65
CA LEU A 435 -8.82 -13.02 -29.50
C LEU A 435 -8.46 -11.69 -28.82
N LEU A 436 -8.23 -10.62 -29.59
CA LEU A 436 -8.01 -9.28 -29.04
C LEU A 436 -9.20 -8.80 -28.20
N ASP A 437 -10.43 -9.04 -28.65
CA ASP A 437 -11.65 -8.71 -27.90
C ASP A 437 -11.76 -9.53 -26.60
N VAL A 438 -11.46 -10.83 -26.67
CA VAL A 438 -11.41 -11.72 -25.51
C VAL A 438 -10.37 -11.26 -24.49
N LEU A 439 -9.13 -11.00 -24.94
CA LEU A 439 -8.04 -10.54 -24.08
C LEU A 439 -8.40 -9.21 -23.41
N SER A 440 -8.95 -8.26 -24.17
CA SER A 440 -9.35 -6.95 -23.65
C SER A 440 -10.42 -7.05 -22.54
N ARG A 441 -11.35 -8.02 -22.66
CA ARG A 441 -12.44 -8.19 -21.68
C ARG A 441 -12.07 -9.04 -20.48
N ARG A 442 -11.29 -10.12 -20.69
CA ARG A 442 -11.04 -11.16 -19.67
C ARG A 442 -9.63 -11.13 -19.09
N CYS A 443 -8.69 -10.45 -19.76
CA CYS A 443 -7.27 -10.42 -19.40
C CYS A 443 -6.66 -9.04 -19.70
N PRO A 444 -7.13 -7.96 -19.04
CA PRO A 444 -6.65 -6.61 -19.34
C PRO A 444 -5.16 -6.40 -18.97
N TRP A 445 -4.57 -7.33 -18.21
CA TRP A 445 -3.13 -7.49 -18.06
C TRP A 445 -2.75 -8.98 -18.10
N ILE A 446 -1.49 -9.28 -18.41
CA ILE A 446 -0.91 -10.62 -18.52
C ILE A 446 0.44 -10.63 -17.80
N ASP A 447 0.63 -11.64 -16.94
CA ASP A 447 1.90 -11.89 -16.26
C ASP A 447 2.79 -12.88 -17.01
N ALA A 448 2.16 -13.89 -17.63
CA ALA A 448 2.84 -14.95 -18.34
C ALA A 448 2.06 -15.42 -19.57
N VAL A 449 2.78 -15.82 -20.61
CA VAL A 449 2.24 -16.42 -21.83
C VAL A 449 2.93 -17.75 -22.07
N LEU A 450 2.17 -18.81 -22.26
CA LEU A 450 2.67 -20.10 -22.75
C LEU A 450 2.06 -20.33 -24.15
N ALA A 451 2.84 -20.13 -25.19
CA ALA A 451 2.43 -20.27 -26.58
C ALA A 451 3.03 -21.55 -27.20
N LEU A 452 2.26 -22.64 -27.16
CA LEU A 452 2.74 -23.97 -27.54
C LEU A 452 2.21 -24.34 -28.93
N GLN A 453 3.11 -24.34 -29.93
CA GLN A 453 2.77 -24.53 -31.34
C GLN A 453 1.59 -23.64 -31.79
N ALA A 454 1.52 -22.44 -31.20
CA ALA A 454 0.42 -21.52 -31.39
C ALA A 454 0.39 -20.99 -32.83
N PRO A 455 -0.80 -20.86 -33.46
CA PRO A 455 -0.92 -20.28 -34.79
C PRO A 455 -0.43 -18.83 -34.84
N THR A 456 0.08 -18.40 -36.00
CA THR A 456 0.62 -17.03 -36.21
C THR A 456 -0.37 -15.93 -35.79
N TRP A 457 -1.66 -16.08 -36.10
CA TRP A 457 -2.68 -15.09 -35.75
C TRP A 457 -2.81 -14.88 -34.23
N THR A 458 -2.58 -15.93 -33.44
CA THR A 458 -2.59 -15.83 -31.97
C THR A 458 -1.39 -15.04 -31.48
N MET A 459 -0.23 -15.26 -32.09
CA MET A 459 1.00 -14.55 -31.73
C MET A 459 0.89 -13.06 -32.02
N VAL A 460 0.34 -12.69 -33.17
CA VAL A 460 0.08 -11.28 -33.53
C VAL A 460 -0.90 -10.62 -32.56
N ALA A 461 -1.99 -11.31 -32.19
CA ALA A 461 -2.95 -10.79 -31.22
C ALA A 461 -2.31 -10.61 -29.82
N LEU A 462 -1.50 -11.58 -29.38
CA LEU A 462 -0.79 -11.51 -28.10
C LEU A 462 0.26 -10.40 -28.10
N GLU A 463 1.07 -10.27 -29.14
CA GLU A 463 2.04 -9.18 -29.27
C GLU A 463 1.34 -7.83 -29.17
N ARG A 464 0.29 -7.63 -29.96
CA ARG A 464 -0.48 -6.38 -29.96
C ARG A 464 -1.09 -6.07 -28.60
N HIS A 465 -1.65 -7.06 -27.91
CA HIS A 465 -2.23 -6.87 -26.57
C HIS A 465 -1.15 -6.56 -25.53
N VAL A 466 -0.02 -7.28 -25.56
CA VAL A 466 1.11 -7.08 -24.64
C VAL A 466 1.75 -5.71 -24.85
N SER A 467 1.89 -5.25 -26.09
CA SER A 467 2.38 -3.90 -26.40
C SER A 467 1.49 -2.78 -25.87
N CYS A 468 0.22 -3.04 -25.53
CA CYS A 468 -0.68 -2.06 -24.93
C CYS A 468 -0.57 -1.97 -23.39
N GLN A 469 0.26 -2.80 -22.73
CA GLN A 469 0.39 -2.85 -21.27
C GLN A 469 1.36 -1.80 -20.69
N ASP A 470 1.33 -0.57 -21.22
CA ASP A 470 2.30 0.47 -20.90
C ASP A 470 2.44 0.77 -19.39
N GLY A 471 3.68 0.79 -18.91
CA GLY A 471 4.03 1.11 -17.53
C GLY A 471 3.68 0.04 -16.48
N LEU A 472 3.44 -1.20 -16.91
CA LEU A 472 3.49 -2.43 -16.10
C LEU A 472 4.78 -3.22 -16.40
N TRP A 473 4.90 -4.44 -15.88
CA TRP A 473 5.99 -5.35 -16.25
C TRP A 473 5.74 -6.02 -17.60
N ARG A 474 6.84 -6.40 -18.27
CA ARG A 474 6.76 -7.27 -19.44
C ARG A 474 6.28 -8.66 -19.00
N PRO A 475 5.33 -9.29 -19.71
CA PRO A 475 4.96 -10.68 -19.47
C PRO A 475 6.14 -11.61 -19.71
N TRP A 476 6.22 -12.68 -18.93
CA TRP A 476 7.16 -13.76 -19.19
C TRP A 476 6.61 -14.69 -20.29
N ILE A 477 7.36 -14.88 -21.37
CA ILE A 477 6.87 -15.56 -22.57
C ILE A 477 7.62 -16.87 -22.78
N VAL A 478 6.88 -17.98 -22.76
CA VAL A 478 7.34 -19.33 -23.06
C VAL A 478 6.74 -19.78 -24.38
N ALA A 479 7.55 -20.32 -25.28
CA ALA A 479 7.20 -20.49 -26.68
C ALA A 479 7.90 -21.69 -27.33
N THR A 480 7.29 -22.32 -28.34
CA THR A 480 7.97 -23.32 -29.20
C THR A 480 8.74 -22.67 -30.37
N PRO A 481 9.77 -23.32 -30.95
CA PRO A 481 10.77 -22.72 -31.86
C PRO A 481 10.32 -22.13 -33.21
N GLU A 482 9.02 -21.99 -33.48
CA GLU A 482 8.50 -21.48 -34.76
C GLU A 482 7.75 -20.16 -34.63
N ILE A 483 7.95 -19.45 -33.53
CA ILE A 483 7.23 -18.21 -33.25
C ILE A 483 7.88 -17.02 -33.95
N GLN A 484 7.17 -16.54 -34.98
CA GLN A 484 7.34 -15.20 -35.53
C GLN A 484 6.46 -14.24 -34.73
N HIS A 485 6.88 -12.98 -34.58
CA HIS A 485 6.13 -11.89 -33.92
C HIS A 485 6.08 -11.87 -32.38
N LEU A 486 6.63 -12.86 -31.65
CA LEU A 486 6.71 -12.76 -30.19
C LEU A 486 8.10 -13.13 -29.68
N SER A 487 8.76 -12.20 -28.97
CA SER A 487 10.06 -12.47 -28.37
C SER A 487 9.89 -13.35 -27.14
N ALA A 488 10.24 -14.63 -27.29
CA ALA A 488 10.26 -15.61 -26.21
C ALA A 488 11.38 -15.33 -25.20
N ASP A 489 11.07 -15.44 -23.92
CA ASP A 489 12.07 -15.47 -22.84
C ASP A 489 12.59 -16.90 -22.61
N LEU A 490 11.76 -17.91 -22.92
CA LEU A 490 12.13 -19.33 -22.88
C LEU A 490 11.57 -20.06 -24.10
N THR A 491 12.45 -20.73 -24.85
CA THR A 491 12.07 -21.53 -26.02
C THR A 491 12.11 -23.02 -25.69
N LEU A 492 10.98 -23.72 -25.90
CA LEU A 492 10.84 -25.15 -25.66
C LEU A 492 11.14 -25.93 -26.94
N ASN A 493 12.37 -26.41 -27.09
CA ASN A 493 12.88 -27.04 -28.33
C ASN A 493 12.76 -28.58 -28.35
N GLU A 494 12.22 -29.20 -27.30
CA GLU A 494 12.26 -30.65 -27.09
C GLU A 494 10.86 -31.28 -27.04
N ASP A 495 10.79 -32.55 -26.65
CA ASP A 495 9.53 -33.25 -26.38
C ASP A 495 8.74 -32.53 -25.27
N LEU A 496 7.63 -31.88 -25.68
CA LEU A 496 6.76 -31.15 -24.77
C LEU A 496 6.22 -32.04 -23.65
N GLU A 497 5.95 -33.33 -23.90
CA GLU A 497 5.44 -34.21 -22.86
C GLU A 497 6.47 -34.38 -21.73
N ALA A 498 7.71 -34.70 -22.09
CA ALA A 498 8.81 -34.85 -21.14
C ALA A 498 9.08 -33.54 -20.38
N LEU A 499 9.15 -32.42 -21.08
CA LEU A 499 9.40 -31.10 -20.49
C LEU A 499 8.33 -30.69 -19.48
N PHE A 500 7.05 -30.81 -19.82
CA PHE A 500 5.97 -30.46 -18.90
C PHE A 500 5.87 -31.42 -17.72
N ARG A 501 6.20 -32.70 -17.91
CA ARG A 501 6.30 -33.67 -16.82
C ARG A 501 7.39 -33.29 -15.82
N GLU A 502 8.60 -33.02 -16.31
CA GLU A 502 9.72 -32.58 -15.47
C GLU A 502 9.43 -31.25 -14.79
N ALA A 503 8.85 -30.29 -15.51
CA ALA A 503 8.52 -28.98 -14.96
C ALA A 503 7.45 -29.06 -13.87
N SER A 504 6.46 -29.94 -14.04
CA SER A 504 5.44 -30.23 -13.02
C SER A 504 6.07 -30.88 -11.78
N GLU A 505 6.91 -31.90 -11.95
CA GLU A 505 7.56 -32.57 -10.81
C GLU A 505 8.50 -31.64 -10.03
N ARG A 506 9.25 -30.81 -10.75
CA ARG A 506 10.08 -29.77 -10.12
C ARG A 506 9.23 -28.76 -9.36
N ALA A 507 8.15 -28.27 -9.96
CA ALA A 507 7.22 -27.36 -9.31
C ALA A 507 6.69 -27.96 -8.00
N LYS A 508 6.23 -29.21 -8.02
CA LYS A 508 5.79 -29.94 -6.81
C LYS A 508 6.88 -30.03 -5.74
N SER A 509 8.12 -30.30 -6.12
CA SER A 509 9.24 -30.36 -5.14
C SER A 509 9.56 -29.01 -4.49
N MET A 510 9.24 -27.90 -5.17
CA MET A 510 9.45 -26.53 -4.71
C MET A 510 8.29 -25.99 -3.88
N ARG A 511 7.15 -26.70 -3.83
CA ARG A 511 5.98 -26.23 -3.08
C ARG A 511 6.30 -26.15 -1.58
N PRO A 512 5.75 -25.17 -0.85
CA PRO A 512 5.87 -25.13 0.59
C PRO A 512 5.35 -26.45 1.17
N ARG A 513 6.17 -27.13 1.96
CA ARG A 513 5.66 -28.28 2.75
C ARG A 513 4.79 -27.70 3.86
N LEU A 514 3.50 -28.01 3.84
CA LEU A 514 2.62 -27.76 4.97
C LEU A 514 3.24 -28.47 6.18
N LEU A 515 3.70 -27.69 7.16
CA LEU A 515 4.16 -28.19 8.46
C LEU A 515 2.96 -28.45 9.37
#